data_AF-A0AAW1JVH5-F1
#
_entry.id   AF-A0AAW1JVH5-F1
#
_cell.length_a   1.000
_cell.length_b   1.000
_cell.length_c   1.000
_cell.angle_alpha   90.00
_cell.angle_beta   90.00
_cell.angle_gamma   90.00
#
_symmetry.space_group_name_H-M   'P 1'
#
loop_
_entity.id
_entity.type
_entity.pdbx_description
1 polymer ?
#
loop_
_entity_poly.entity_id
_entity_poly.type
_entity_poly.pdbx_seq_one_letter_code
_entity_poly.pdbx_strand_id
1 'polypeptide(L)'
;MTPLLNPITPEEMLYNESHIRTRNVVERSYGIWKRRFPILKLEMRVKLQTAQTIIVATGVLHNIALQMADDLPEDNEEYINEIEVDNAAVPIANNNGNVRENLIRDYFSTLL
;
A
#
# COMPACT_ATOMS: atom_id res chain seq x y z
N MET A 1 -1.31 -12.56 1.35
CA MET A 1 -0.84 -13.31 0.16
C MET A 1 -0.18 -12.35 -0.81
N THR A 2 0.74 -12.82 -1.65
CA THR A 2 1.50 -11.99 -2.61
C THR A 2 1.06 -12.29 -4.06
N PRO A 3 1.25 -11.35 -5.00
CA PRO A 3 1.04 -11.59 -6.42
C PRO A 3 1.86 -12.79 -6.92
N LEU A 4 1.34 -13.49 -7.92
CA LEU A 4 2.04 -14.54 -8.65
C LEU A 4 3.05 -13.92 -9.61
N LEU A 5 4.27 -14.44 -9.65
CA LEU A 5 5.32 -13.93 -10.55
C LEU A 5 4.98 -14.23 -12.02
N ASN A 6 4.50 -15.44 -12.30
CA ASN A 6 4.15 -15.91 -13.63
C ASN A 6 2.73 -16.51 -13.61
N PRO A 7 1.67 -15.69 -13.67
CA PRO A 7 0.30 -16.20 -13.79
C PRO A 7 0.08 -16.80 -15.18
N ILE A 8 -0.44 -18.02 -15.23
CA ILE A 8 -0.70 -18.79 -16.46
C ILE A 8 -2.20 -19.01 -16.64
N THR A 9 -2.94 -19.34 -15.58
CA THR A 9 -4.38 -19.64 -15.68
C THR A 9 -5.25 -18.38 -15.56
N PRO A 10 -6.50 -18.39 -16.06
CA PRO A 10 -7.41 -17.25 -15.91
C PRO A 10 -7.66 -16.84 -14.45
N GLU A 11 -7.74 -17.82 -13.53
CA GLU A 11 -7.88 -17.60 -12.09
C GLU A 11 -6.67 -16.88 -11.50
N GLU A 12 -5.46 -17.27 -11.92
CA GLU A 12 -4.20 -16.64 -11.49
C GLU A 12 -4.08 -15.21 -12.01
N MET A 13 -4.50 -14.96 -13.26
CA MET A 13 -4.55 -13.62 -13.84
C MET A 13 -5.53 -12.72 -13.08
N LEU A 14 -6.73 -13.22 -12.79
CA LEU A 14 -7.76 -12.49 -12.05
C LEU A 14 -7.33 -12.21 -10.59
N TYR A 15 -6.64 -13.16 -9.96
CA TYR A 15 -6.00 -12.96 -8.66
C TYR A 15 -5.00 -11.81 -8.69
N ASN A 16 -4.06 -11.81 -9.64
CA ASN A 16 -3.09 -10.72 -9.78
C ASN A 16 -3.75 -9.38 -10.10
N GLU A 17 -4.77 -9.37 -10.96
CA GLU A 17 -5.53 -8.16 -11.28
C GLU A 17 -6.23 -7.60 -10.02
N SER A 18 -6.81 -8.47 -9.19
CA SER A 18 -7.45 -8.06 -7.92
C SER A 18 -6.45 -7.42 -6.95
N HIS A 19 -5.23 -7.96 -6.87
CA HIS A 19 -4.13 -7.38 -6.10
C HIS A 19 -3.74 -6.01 -6.62
N ILE A 20 -3.55 -5.87 -7.94
CA ILE A 20 -3.17 -4.60 -8.57
C ILE A 20 -4.25 -3.54 -8.29
N ARG A 21 -5.53 -3.86 -8.53
CA ARG A 21 -6.65 -2.94 -8.28
C ARG A 21 -6.69 -2.48 -6.82
N THR A 22 -6.52 -3.40 -5.88
CA THR A 22 -6.52 -3.08 -4.45
C THR A 22 -5.32 -2.22 -4.08
N ARG A 23 -4.12 -2.60 -4.53
CA ARG A 23 -2.87 -1.90 -4.22
C ARG A 23 -2.87 -0.47 -4.75
N ASN A 24 -3.35 -0.26 -5.98
CA ASN A 24 -3.43 1.06 -6.60
C ASN A 24 -4.24 2.05 -5.75
N VAL A 25 -5.38 1.62 -5.20
CA VAL A 25 -6.22 2.48 -4.35
C VAL A 25 -5.50 2.86 -3.06
N VAL A 26 -4.85 1.89 -2.41
CA VAL A 26 -4.11 2.11 -1.16
C VAL A 26 -2.88 3.00 -1.39
N GLU A 27 -2.07 2.69 -2.40
CA GLU A 27 -0.87 3.46 -2.75
C GLU A 27 -1.22 4.89 -3.12
N ARG A 28 -2.27 5.11 -3.93
CA ARG A 28 -2.75 6.45 -4.26
C ARG A 28 -3.22 7.21 -3.02
N SER A 29 -3.94 6.55 -2.12
CA SER A 29 -4.39 7.17 -0.86
C SER A 29 -3.21 7.60 0.01
N TYR A 30 -2.19 6.76 0.13
CA TYR A 30 -0.96 7.10 0.85
C TYR A 30 -0.15 8.20 0.17
N GLY A 31 -0.10 8.22 -1.17
CA GLY A 31 0.53 9.32 -1.92
C GLY A 31 -0.11 10.66 -1.60
N ILE A 32 -1.44 10.73 -1.67
CA ILE A 32 -2.23 11.93 -1.32
C ILE A 32 -1.99 12.34 0.14
N TRP A 33 -2.01 11.37 1.06
CA TRP A 33 -1.83 11.64 2.49
C TRP A 33 -0.44 12.19 2.81
N LYS A 34 0.62 11.61 2.24
CA LYS A 34 2.01 12.09 2.39
C LYS A 34 2.23 13.45 1.73
N ARG A 35 1.60 13.71 0.58
CA ARG A 35 1.65 15.01 -0.09
C ARG A 35 1.01 16.10 0.78
N ARG A 36 -0.12 15.81 1.43
CA ARG A 36 -0.76 16.75 2.36
C ARG A 36 0.04 16.95 3.66
N PHE A 37 0.69 15.90 4.16
CA PHE A 37 1.47 15.95 5.39
C PHE A 37 2.91 15.47 5.14
N PRO A 38 3.83 16.37 4.70
CA PRO A 38 5.21 16.02 4.38
C PRO A 38 5.99 15.34 5.52
N ILE A 39 5.57 15.53 6.77
CA ILE A 39 6.13 14.80 7.93
C ILE A 39 6.03 13.27 7.80
N LEU A 40 5.10 12.76 6.98
CA LEU A 40 4.96 11.33 6.68
C LEU A 40 5.89 10.84 5.55
N LYS A 41 6.51 11.76 4.81
CA LYS A 41 7.53 11.49 3.77
C LYS A 41 8.95 11.58 4.34
N LEU A 42 9.13 12.40 5.38
CA LEU A 42 10.41 12.67 6.01
C LEU A 42 10.71 11.73 7.19
N GLU A 43 11.98 11.63 7.55
CA GLU A 43 12.41 10.92 8.75
C GLU A 43 11.91 11.64 10.02
N MET A 44 11.16 10.92 10.88
CA MET A 44 10.67 11.45 12.14
C MET A 44 11.68 11.24 13.27
N ARG A 45 12.38 12.30 13.70
CA ARG A 45 13.31 12.25 14.84
C ARG A 45 12.61 12.51 16.18
N VAL A 46 11.57 11.72 16.46
CA VAL A 46 10.77 11.80 17.70
C VAL A 46 10.66 10.42 18.34
N LYS A 47 10.18 10.36 19.58
CA LYS A 47 9.90 9.08 20.26
C LYS A 47 8.86 8.29 19.47
N LEU A 48 8.96 6.96 19.46
CA LEU A 48 8.02 6.08 18.74
C LEU A 48 6.55 6.37 19.09
N GLN A 49 6.25 6.58 20.37
CA GLN A 49 4.90 6.93 20.82
C GLN A 49 4.41 8.24 20.18
N THR A 50 5.28 9.25 20.06
CA THR A 50 4.95 10.51 19.40
C THR A 50 4.75 10.31 17.90
N ALA A 51 5.57 9.49 17.24
CA ALA A 51 5.40 9.17 15.83
C ALA A 51 4.04 8.50 15.56
N GLN A 52 3.63 7.55 16.40
CA GLN A 52 2.30 6.94 16.33
C GLN A 52 1.19 7.99 16.47
N THR A 53 1.29 8.88 17.46
CA THR A 53 0.33 9.98 17.65
C THR A 53 0.27 10.90 16.44
N ILE A 54 1.41 11.24 15.83
CA ILE A 54 1.47 12.04 14.60
C ILE A 54 0.71 11.33 13.47
N ILE A 55 0.97 10.04 13.24
CA ILE A 55 0.30 9.24 12.21
C ILE A 55 -1.21 9.23 12.42
N VAL A 56 -1.70 9.04 13.65
CA VAL A 56 -3.14 9.07 13.92
C VAL A 56 -3.73 10.47 13.71
N ALA A 57 -3.05 11.50 14.23
CA ALA A 57 -3.51 12.88 14.14
C ALA A 57 -3.62 13.36 12.68
N THR A 58 -2.61 13.07 11.84
CA THR A 58 -2.66 13.43 10.41
C THR A 58 -3.73 12.64 9.65
N GLY A 59 -4.09 11.43 10.08
CA GLY A 59 -5.20 10.67 9.51
C GLY A 59 -6.55 11.31 9.81
N VAL A 60 -6.76 11.75 11.06
CA VAL A 60 -7.97 12.49 11.45
C VAL A 60 -8.06 13.81 10.70
N LEU A 61 -6.97 14.58 10.63
CA LEU A 61 -6.93 15.84 9.88
C LEU A 61 -7.16 15.64 8.37
N HIS A 62 -6.66 14.54 7.80
CA HIS A 62 -6.93 14.19 6.41
C HIS A 62 -8.43 13.99 6.15
N ASN A 63 -9.10 13.26 7.03
CA ASN A 63 -10.54 13.03 6.91
C ASN A 63 -11.34 14.33 7.02
N ILE A 64 -10.95 15.22 7.94
CA ILE A 64 -11.57 16.55 8.06
C ILE A 64 -11.36 17.36 6.77
N ALA A 65 -10.14 17.37 6.22
CA ALA A 65 -9.85 18.05 4.96
C ALA A 65 -10.72 17.53 3.80
N LEU A 66 -10.93 16.21 3.70
CA LEU A 66 -11.84 15.61 2.72
C LEU A 66 -13.29 16.07 2.91
N GLN A 67 -13.77 16.14 4.15
CA GLN A 67 -15.12 16.61 4.47
C GLN A 67 -15.32 18.09 4.12
N MET A 68 -14.26 18.89 4.27
CA MET A 68 -14.28 20.32 3.95
C MET A 68 -14.03 20.62 2.46
N ALA A 69 -13.83 19.59 1.63
CA ALA A 69 -13.38 19.72 0.24
C ALA A 69 -12.14 20.61 0.11
N ASP A 70 -11.21 20.49 1.06
CA ASP A 70 -9.95 21.24 1.08
C ASP A 70 -9.02 20.75 -0.04
N ASP A 71 -8.52 21.69 -0.82
CA ASP A 71 -7.68 21.41 -1.98
C ASP A 71 -6.40 20.67 -1.56
N LEU A 72 -5.87 19.85 -2.47
CA LEU A 72 -4.60 19.21 -2.24
C LEU A 72 -3.47 20.24 -2.45
N PRO A 73 -2.54 20.37 -1.50
CA PRO A 73 -1.39 21.26 -1.67
C PRO A 73 -0.56 20.82 -2.88
N GLU A 74 0.21 21.73 -3.49
CA GLU A 74 1.14 21.39 -4.57
C GLU A 74 2.13 20.30 -4.14
N ASP A 75 2.51 19.42 -5.07
CA ASP A 75 3.49 18.38 -4.78
C ASP A 75 4.88 18.99 -4.83
N ASN A 76 5.38 19.42 -3.68
CA ASN A 76 6.75 19.89 -3.58
C ASN A 76 7.68 18.66 -3.53
N GLU A 77 8.20 18.28 -4.70
CA GLU A 77 9.16 17.18 -4.88
C GLU A 77 10.46 17.38 -4.08
N GLU A 78 10.73 18.59 -3.58
CA GLU A 78 11.93 18.95 -2.82
C GLU A 78 12.12 18.16 -1.51
N TYR A 79 11.07 17.50 -1.01
CA TYR A 79 11.12 16.67 0.21
C TYR A 79 11.51 15.20 -0.03
N ILE A 80 12.05 14.83 -1.21
CA ILE A 80 12.56 13.48 -1.45
C ILE A 80 13.93 13.33 -0.76
N ASN A 81 13.91 12.93 0.52
CA ASN A 81 15.02 12.13 1.01
C ASN A 81 14.74 10.70 0.51
N GLU A 82 15.55 10.21 -0.42
CA GLU A 82 15.51 8.80 -0.84
C GLU A 82 15.85 7.94 0.39
N ILE A 83 14.84 7.53 1.13
CA ILE A 83 14.97 6.35 1.98
C ILE A 83 14.92 5.19 0.99
N GLU A 84 16.09 4.63 0.66
CA GLU A 84 16.18 3.30 0.06
C GLU A 84 15.45 2.34 0.99
N VAL A 85 14.17 2.09 0.69
CA VAL A 85 13.45 0.97 1.29
C VAL A 85 14.09 -0.24 0.64
N ASP A 86 15.02 -0.87 1.36
CA ASP A 86 15.61 -2.13 0.97
C ASP A 86 14.45 -3.11 0.80
N ASN A 87 13.99 -3.27 -0.44
CA ASN A 87 13.04 -4.29 -0.85
C ASN A 87 13.82 -5.61 -0.88
N ALA A 88 14.44 -5.97 0.25
CA ALA A 88 15.04 -7.26 0.45
C ALA A 88 13.93 -8.28 0.17
N ALA A 89 14.06 -8.98 -0.95
CA ALA A 89 13.19 -10.08 -1.31
C ALA A 89 13.28 -11.09 -0.15
N VAL A 90 12.32 -11.03 0.76
CA VAL A 90 12.23 -11.99 1.86
C VAL A 90 12.07 -13.36 1.19
N PRO A 91 12.99 -14.32 1.41
CA PRO A 91 12.86 -15.64 0.84
C PRO A 91 11.59 -16.27 1.41
N ILE A 92 10.52 -16.28 0.63
CA ILE A 92 9.28 -16.94 1.03
C ILE A 92 9.58 -18.43 0.95
N ALA A 93 9.75 -19.08 2.11
CA ALA A 93 9.82 -20.53 2.19
C ALA A 93 8.53 -21.10 1.59
N ASN A 94 8.64 -21.69 0.40
CA ASN A 94 7.57 -22.29 -0.38
C ASN A 94 7.13 -23.63 0.23
N ASN A 95 6.74 -23.64 1.51
CA ASN A 95 6.18 -24.84 2.15
C ASN A 95 4.64 -24.93 1.98
N ASN A 96 3.99 -23.89 1.42
CA ASN A 96 2.53 -23.76 1.30
C ASN A 96 2.01 -23.58 -0.15
N GLY A 97 2.82 -23.87 -1.18
CA GLY A 97 2.46 -23.64 -2.59
C GLY A 97 1.06 -24.16 -2.95
N ASN A 98 0.77 -25.39 -2.50
CA ASN A 98 -0.49 -26.07 -2.76
C ASN A 98 -1.72 -25.36 -2.13
N VAL A 99 -1.58 -24.78 -0.92
CA VAL A 99 -2.73 -24.14 -0.24
C VAL A 99 -3.09 -22.84 -0.95
N ARG A 100 -2.09 -22.04 -1.31
CA ARG A 100 -2.31 -20.77 -2.01
C ARG A 100 -2.94 -21.02 -3.38
N GLU A 101 -2.40 -21.98 -4.14
CA GLU A 101 -2.92 -22.33 -5.47
C GLU A 101 -4.36 -22.83 -5.39
N ASN A 102 -4.68 -23.71 -4.42
CA ASN A 102 -6.04 -24.18 -4.21
C ASN A 102 -6.99 -23.02 -3.86
N LEU A 103 -6.59 -22.11 -2.95
CA LEU A 103 -7.43 -20.95 -2.60
C LEU A 103 -7.68 -20.02 -3.79
N ILE A 104 -6.66 -19.78 -4.62
CA ILE A 104 -6.79 -18.96 -5.83
C ILE A 104 -7.76 -19.65 -6.78
N ARG A 105 -7.56 -20.92 -7.07
CA ARG A 105 -8.41 -21.67 -7.99
C ARG A 105 -9.86 -21.73 -7.49
N ASP A 106 -10.08 -22.12 -6.24
CA ASP A 106 -11.42 -22.33 -5.69
C ASP A 106 -12.25 -21.05 -5.65
N TYR A 107 -11.63 -19.92 -5.27
CA TYR A 107 -12.34 -18.64 -5.21
C TYR A 107 -12.51 -18.03 -6.60
N PHE A 108 -11.42 -17.88 -7.37
CA PHE A 108 -11.47 -17.12 -8.62
C PHE A 108 -12.15 -17.88 -9.76
N SER A 109 -12.25 -19.21 -9.70
CA SER A 109 -13.08 -19.97 -10.65
C SER A 109 -14.58 -19.64 -10.54
N THR A 110 -15.05 -19.17 -9.38
CA THR A 110 -16.45 -18.73 -9.20
C THR A 110 -16.75 -17.35 -9.79
N LEU A 111 -15.70 -16.61 -10.17
CA LEU A 111 -15.77 -15.24 -10.68
C LEU A 111 -15.55 -15.16 -12.20
N LEU A 112 -15.31 -16.31 -12.85
CA LEU A 112 -15.20 -16.47 -14.32
C LEU A 112 -16.55 -16.87 -14.91
#